data_AF-A0A6M1ZV73-F1
#
_entry.id   AF-A0A6M1ZV73-F1
#
_cell.length_a   1.000
_cell.length_b   1.000
_cell.length_c   1.000
_cell.angle_alpha   90.00
_cell.angle_beta   90.00
_cell.angle_gamma   90.00
#
_symmetry.space_group_name_H-M   'P 1'
#
loop_
_entity.id
_entity.type
_entity.pdbx_description
1 polymer ?
#
loop_
_entity_poly.entity_id
_entity_poly.type
_entity_poly.pdbx_seq_one_letter_code
_entity_poly.pdbx_strand_id
1 'polypeptide(L)'
;MTSNINLLNQNLNALKNYNYLSIKGDEIIEDSYLEIFKKFINRGYKNRKDFQIVNYVNNLINSSNESNKELITKLSNRAISYLKYNKTLKKDILLLDRLVEKISKVYRFQIKKNKELFKKWKLYGFDSSIFYKYPKFSDFLFNSNLAAQVKVTNDLIKIIENEPAILVEGKYEKFSDIEKRFGYKYSYEFHEIFVYEKDTNEVFTYLDTKMGLVQHHPYVSCFKPISKISNDEYIKLLDLGKTFNRKSSNLEKKHVLQIVTSNIDKDEKNSYNITKFLKSKHPYFRLIDSDKNVYIIGYGNWIDSKIYSFSNTTRGRFRSPDIWEYKRCEKKFVTNIAIDEEEAKRFKYFCIKYMNDDLNFGRRIAFNFFDQNCTSFVRNALKYSLDFKLDSQASLFEIITFIVPDIIANTYKNIESKTKLLLRKTAVITPSIVKTLSKYVYFVIEKIIKLTFTFFVSSITFLLGAYNSKKGRVIKNPDKVENFLPPLSSITDWVTYSRYKIDAPAKLQYLQKQMHTTKKYKKPLKLAIT
;
A
#
# COMPACT_ATOMS: atom_id res chain seq x y z
N MET A 1 -13.14 -2.48 53.59
CA MET A 1 -13.52 -2.37 52.16
C MET A 1 -14.13 -1.01 51.80
N THR A 2 -14.92 -0.38 52.69
CA THR A 2 -15.60 0.91 52.45
C THR A 2 -14.66 2.11 52.21
N SER A 3 -13.46 2.14 52.83
CA SER A 3 -12.50 3.25 52.64
C SER A 3 -11.95 3.34 51.21
N ASN A 4 -11.71 2.20 50.55
CA ASN A 4 -11.18 2.16 49.18
C ASN A 4 -12.19 2.67 48.15
N ILE A 5 -13.49 2.45 48.36
CA ILE A 5 -14.54 2.93 47.45
C ILE A 5 -14.68 4.46 47.55
N ASN A 6 -14.64 5.01 48.77
CA ASN A 6 -14.71 6.46 48.98
C ASN A 6 -13.52 7.18 48.34
N LEU A 7 -12.31 6.65 48.52
CA LEU A 7 -11.10 7.17 47.90
C LEU A 7 -11.18 7.14 46.35
N LEU A 8 -11.64 6.04 45.75
CA LEU A 8 -11.83 5.94 44.31
C LEU A 8 -12.85 6.97 43.77
N ASN A 9 -13.94 7.21 44.50
CA ASN A 9 -14.93 8.22 44.14
C ASN A 9 -14.39 9.64 44.25
N GLN A 10 -13.58 9.93 45.27
CA GLN A 10 -12.88 11.22 45.40
C GLN A 10 -11.94 11.46 44.23
N ASN A 11 -11.09 10.48 43.90
CA ASN A 11 -10.16 10.57 42.77
C ASN A 11 -10.89 10.70 41.42
N LEU A 12 -12.03 10.02 41.25
CA LEU A 12 -12.89 10.17 40.08
C LEU A 12 -13.42 11.61 39.95
N ASN A 13 -13.89 12.21 41.06
CA ASN A 13 -14.37 13.58 41.10
C ASN A 13 -13.26 14.58 40.77
N ALA A 14 -12.05 14.38 41.31
CA ALA A 14 -10.91 15.22 41.00
C ALA A 14 -10.58 15.24 39.50
N LEU A 15 -10.50 14.06 38.87
CA LEU A 15 -10.28 13.91 37.43
C LEU A 15 -11.41 14.49 36.55
N LYS A 16 -12.62 14.66 37.10
CA LYS A 16 -13.77 15.23 36.39
C LYS A 16 -13.75 16.76 36.42
N ASN A 17 -13.31 17.35 37.52
CA ASN A 17 -13.56 18.75 37.83
C ASN A 17 -12.33 19.65 37.66
N TYR A 18 -11.11 19.08 37.63
CA TYR A 18 -9.88 19.88 37.64
C TYR A 18 -9.00 19.67 36.42
N ASN A 19 -8.33 20.75 36.00
CA ASN A 19 -7.45 20.78 34.82
C ASN A 19 -5.97 20.52 35.15
N TYR A 20 -5.59 20.66 36.42
CA TYR A 20 -4.22 20.49 36.90
C TYR A 20 -4.24 19.63 38.15
N LEU A 21 -3.64 18.44 38.05
CA LEU A 21 -3.77 17.39 39.04
C LEU A 21 -2.40 16.83 39.42
N SER A 22 -2.21 16.54 40.70
CA SER A 22 -1.05 15.80 41.21
C SER A 22 -1.49 14.67 42.11
N ILE A 23 -0.56 13.74 42.34
CA ILE A 23 -0.75 12.70 43.34
C ILE A 23 -0.09 13.12 44.65
N LYS A 24 -0.82 12.94 45.75
CA LYS A 24 -0.32 13.06 47.11
C LYS A 24 -0.78 11.82 47.89
N GLY A 25 0.15 10.92 48.24
CA GLY A 25 -0.20 9.60 48.76
C GLY A 25 -0.96 8.79 47.70
N ASP A 26 -2.15 8.28 48.05
CA ASP A 26 -3.05 7.55 47.15
C ASP A 26 -4.19 8.41 46.59
N GLU A 27 -4.12 9.73 46.76
CA GLU A 27 -5.13 10.69 46.33
C GLU A 27 -4.68 11.48 45.10
N ILE A 28 -5.60 11.65 44.15
CA ILE A 28 -5.49 12.60 43.04
C ILE A 28 -6.13 13.90 43.49
N ILE A 29 -5.32 14.95 43.64
CA ILE A 29 -5.74 16.24 44.16
C ILE A 29 -5.55 17.35 43.12
N GLU A 30 -6.30 18.44 43.28
CA GLU A 30 -6.08 19.67 42.52
C GLU A 30 -4.72 20.27 42.88
N ASP A 31 -4.00 20.74 41.86
CA ASP A 31 -2.75 21.46 42.05
C ASP A 31 -2.97 22.83 42.68
N SER A 32 -2.12 23.19 43.64
CA SER A 32 -2.03 24.58 44.09
C SER A 32 -1.53 25.50 42.98
N TYR A 33 -1.76 26.81 43.12
CA TYR A 33 -1.27 27.82 42.15
C TYR A 33 0.23 27.68 41.85
N LEU A 34 1.05 27.43 42.87
CA LEU A 34 2.48 27.23 42.74
C LEU A 34 2.81 25.99 41.87
N GLU A 35 2.07 24.90 42.05
CA GLU A 35 2.26 23.68 41.27
C GLU A 35 1.81 23.85 39.81
N ILE A 36 0.70 24.56 39.58
CA ILE A 36 0.26 24.94 38.23
C ILE A 36 1.35 25.76 37.53
N PHE A 37 1.89 26.78 38.21
CA PHE A 37 2.94 27.63 37.69
C PHE A 37 4.21 26.84 37.35
N LYS A 38 4.63 25.91 38.24
CA LYS A 38 5.76 25.00 37.96
C LYS A 38 5.51 24.13 36.73
N LYS A 39 4.32 23.56 36.57
CA LYS A 39 3.95 22.75 35.40
C LYS A 39 3.91 23.56 34.11
N PHE A 40 3.52 24.82 34.20
CA PHE A 40 3.50 25.75 33.08
C PHE A 40 4.92 26.08 32.60
N ILE A 41 5.81 26.44 33.53
CA ILE A 41 7.20 26.83 33.21
C ILE A 41 8.07 25.62 32.87
N ASN A 42 7.90 24.50 33.57
CA ASN A 42 8.71 23.31 33.41
C ASN A 42 7.90 22.13 32.87
N ARG A 43 7.95 21.96 31.54
CA ARG A 43 7.32 20.82 30.86
C ARG A 43 7.83 19.46 31.35
N GLY A 44 9.12 19.36 31.70
CA GLY A 44 9.70 18.13 32.26
C GLY A 44 9.08 17.77 33.60
N TYR A 45 8.87 18.77 34.47
CA TYR A 45 8.16 18.60 35.74
C TYR A 45 6.71 18.16 35.54
N LYS A 46 5.98 18.83 34.64
CA LYS A 46 4.61 18.42 34.27
C LYS A 46 4.55 16.97 33.81
N ASN A 47 5.42 16.57 32.89
CA ASN A 47 5.45 15.20 32.38
C ASN A 47 5.71 14.17 33.48
N ARG A 48 6.57 14.47 34.47
CA ARG A 48 6.80 13.58 35.62
C ARG A 48 5.54 13.43 36.47
N LYS A 49 4.82 14.53 36.74
CA LYS A 49 3.55 14.50 37.49
C LYS A 49 2.45 13.74 36.75
N ASP A 50 2.30 13.99 35.45
CA ASP A 50 1.36 13.26 34.60
C ASP A 50 1.70 11.75 34.56
N PHE A 51 2.99 11.39 34.50
CA PHE A 51 3.43 9.99 34.53
C PHE A 51 3.14 9.30 35.87
N GLN A 52 3.21 10.03 36.99
CA GLN A 52 2.78 9.50 38.29
C GLN A 52 1.30 9.08 38.24
N ILE A 53 0.43 9.88 37.61
CA ILE A 53 -0.99 9.53 37.43
C ILE A 53 -1.13 8.24 36.62
N VAL A 54 -0.38 8.10 35.53
CA VAL A 54 -0.39 6.86 34.73
C VAL A 54 0.01 5.64 35.57
N ASN A 55 1.10 5.74 36.34
CA ASN A 55 1.59 4.63 37.17
C ASN A 55 0.61 4.26 38.28
N TYR A 56 0.04 5.25 38.95
CA TYR A 56 -0.97 5.03 39.97
C TYR A 56 -2.17 4.26 39.43
N VAL A 57 -2.74 4.71 38.31
CA VAL A 57 -3.88 4.03 37.67
C VAL A 57 -3.48 2.63 37.21
N ASN A 58 -2.30 2.45 36.63
CA ASN A 58 -1.80 1.13 36.23
C ASN A 58 -1.69 0.17 37.43
N ASN A 59 -1.18 0.64 38.56
CA ASN A 59 -1.09 -0.15 39.79
C ASN A 59 -2.49 -0.56 40.27
N LEU A 60 -3.46 0.36 40.29
CA LEU A 60 -4.85 0.05 40.65
C LEU A 60 -5.47 -1.03 39.75
N ILE A 61 -5.22 -0.99 38.45
CA ILE A 61 -5.70 -2.01 37.50
C ILE A 61 -5.10 -3.37 37.86
N ASN A 62 -3.78 -3.43 38.10
CA ASN A 62 -3.07 -4.69 38.36
C ASN A 62 -3.41 -5.29 39.73
N SER A 63 -3.78 -4.47 40.71
CA SER A 63 -4.22 -4.90 42.04
C SER A 63 -5.74 -5.02 42.18
N SER A 64 -6.50 -4.91 41.08
CA SER A 64 -7.96 -4.86 41.14
C SER A 64 -8.59 -6.21 41.51
N ASN A 65 -9.57 -6.17 42.41
CA ASN A 65 -10.48 -7.28 42.70
C ASN A 65 -11.83 -7.08 41.99
N GLU A 66 -12.66 -8.13 41.88
CA GLU A 66 -13.92 -8.06 41.12
C GLU A 66 -14.85 -6.93 41.60
N SER A 67 -14.88 -6.67 42.91
CA SER A 67 -15.78 -5.68 43.53
C SER A 67 -15.50 -4.23 43.12
N ASN A 68 -14.26 -3.88 42.74
CA ASN A 68 -13.87 -2.50 42.44
C ASN A 68 -13.62 -2.24 40.95
N LYS A 69 -13.76 -3.26 40.08
CA LYS A 69 -13.42 -3.18 38.65
C LYS A 69 -14.13 -2.05 37.92
N GLU A 70 -15.42 -1.84 38.21
CA GLU A 70 -16.21 -0.81 37.53
C GLU A 70 -15.71 0.61 37.85
N LEU A 71 -15.46 0.89 39.14
CA LEU A 71 -14.95 2.18 39.60
C LEU A 71 -13.54 2.43 39.07
N ILE A 72 -12.66 1.43 39.13
CA ILE A 72 -11.30 1.52 38.58
C ILE A 72 -11.35 1.75 37.07
N THR A 73 -12.24 1.08 36.34
CA THR A 73 -12.45 1.30 34.90
C THR A 73 -12.90 2.73 34.62
N LYS A 74 -13.88 3.26 35.36
CA LYS A 74 -14.36 4.65 35.23
C LYS A 74 -13.25 5.67 35.52
N LEU A 75 -12.49 5.48 36.59
CA LEU A 75 -11.36 6.33 36.97
C LEU A 75 -10.26 6.30 35.90
N SER A 76 -9.87 5.11 35.44
CA SER A 76 -8.83 4.95 34.42
C SER A 76 -9.22 5.62 33.10
N ASN A 77 -10.48 5.46 32.70
CA ASN A 77 -11.07 6.14 31.56
C ASN A 77 -11.02 7.66 31.67
N ARG A 78 -11.19 8.22 32.87
CA ARG A 78 -11.06 9.66 33.10
C ARG A 78 -9.60 10.10 33.04
N ALA A 79 -8.69 9.34 33.63
CA ALA A 79 -7.24 9.60 33.54
C ALA A 79 -6.74 9.59 32.10
N ILE A 80 -7.16 8.61 31.28
CA ILE A 80 -6.84 8.57 29.85
C ILE A 80 -7.36 9.83 29.14
N SER A 81 -8.61 10.21 29.38
CA SER A 81 -9.21 11.40 28.78
C SER A 81 -8.51 12.70 29.17
N TYR A 82 -8.03 12.80 30.41
CA TYR A 82 -7.22 13.90 30.93
C TYR A 82 -5.85 13.97 30.22
N LEU A 83 -5.17 12.83 30.11
CA LEU A 83 -3.78 12.75 29.67
C LEU A 83 -3.60 12.64 28.14
N LYS A 84 -4.64 12.31 27.37
CA LYS A 84 -4.53 11.94 25.93
C LYS A 84 -3.79 12.92 25.02
N TYR A 85 -3.67 14.19 25.43
CA TYR A 85 -2.96 15.22 24.66
C TYR A 85 -1.49 15.39 25.05
N ASN A 86 -1.01 14.71 26.10
CA ASN A 86 0.40 14.70 26.46
C ASN A 86 1.19 13.82 25.49
N LYS A 87 1.91 14.45 24.56
CA LYS A 87 2.70 13.76 23.52
C LYS A 87 3.85 12.92 24.10
N THR A 88 4.43 13.32 25.22
CA THR A 88 5.57 12.64 25.85
C THR A 88 5.16 11.27 26.41
N LEU A 89 3.93 11.17 26.93
CA LEU A 89 3.38 9.96 27.55
C LEU A 89 2.53 9.12 26.59
N LYS A 90 2.60 9.40 25.30
CA LYS A 90 1.73 8.78 24.29
C LYS A 90 1.79 7.24 24.34
N LYS A 91 2.96 6.66 24.56
CA LYS A 91 3.13 5.20 24.64
C LYS A 91 2.44 4.65 25.89
N ASP A 92 2.67 5.27 27.04
CA ASP A 92 2.13 4.82 28.32
C ASP A 92 0.60 4.94 28.36
N ILE A 93 0.05 6.02 27.79
CA ILE A 93 -1.40 6.21 27.67
C ILE A 93 -2.02 5.16 26.74
N LEU A 94 -1.36 4.79 25.64
CA LEU A 94 -1.84 3.72 24.75
C LEU A 94 -1.84 2.35 25.44
N LEU A 95 -0.83 2.07 26.26
CA LEU A 95 -0.76 0.85 27.06
C LEU A 95 -1.86 0.84 28.13
N LEU A 96 -2.04 1.95 28.84
CA LEU A 96 -3.07 2.12 29.85
C LEU A 96 -4.47 1.88 29.26
N ASP A 97 -4.78 2.49 28.12
CA ASP A 97 -6.04 2.29 27.39
C ASP A 97 -6.27 0.81 27.02
N ARG A 98 -5.21 0.01 26.74
CA ARG A 98 -5.36 -1.44 26.52
C ARG A 98 -5.59 -2.23 27.80
N LEU A 99 -4.94 -1.84 28.90
CA LEU A 99 -5.09 -2.49 30.19
C LEU A 99 -6.49 -2.25 30.78
N VAL A 100 -7.05 -1.06 30.59
CA VAL A 100 -8.44 -0.75 30.97
C VAL A 100 -9.42 -1.65 30.24
N GLU A 101 -9.22 -1.85 28.93
CA GLU A 101 -10.10 -2.73 28.14
C GLU A 101 -10.00 -4.21 28.54
N LYS A 102 -8.83 -4.64 29.01
CA LYS A 102 -8.65 -6.00 29.56
C LYS A 102 -9.54 -6.22 30.79
N ILE A 103 -9.70 -5.23 31.67
CA ILE A 103 -10.53 -5.35 32.88
C ILE A 103 -12.01 -5.05 32.62
N SER A 104 -12.33 -4.14 31.68
CA SER A 104 -13.70 -3.72 31.39
C SER A 104 -14.52 -4.81 30.70
N LYS A 105 -13.85 -5.71 29.95
CA LYS A 105 -14.47 -6.71 29.04
C LYS A 105 -15.44 -6.10 28.00
N VAL A 106 -15.49 -4.77 27.88
CA VAL A 106 -16.38 -4.01 27.00
C VAL A 106 -15.52 -3.21 26.05
N TYR A 107 -15.05 -3.88 24.99
CA TYR A 107 -14.02 -3.43 24.03
C TYR A 107 -14.27 -2.04 23.39
N ARG A 108 -13.99 -0.96 24.13
CA ARG A 108 -14.30 0.44 23.80
C ARG A 108 -13.13 1.38 24.06
N PHE A 109 -12.01 1.13 23.38
CA PHE A 109 -10.83 2.01 23.41
C PHE A 109 -11.19 3.49 23.29
N GLN A 110 -10.72 4.29 24.25
CA GLN A 110 -10.87 5.74 24.22
C GLN A 110 -9.93 6.37 23.21
N ILE A 111 -8.73 5.81 23.07
CA ILE A 111 -7.73 6.35 22.16
C ILE A 111 -8.01 5.86 20.74
N LYS A 112 -8.30 6.81 19.85
CA LYS A 112 -8.57 6.55 18.42
C LYS A 112 -7.54 5.61 17.78
N LYS A 113 -6.25 5.79 18.09
CA LYS A 113 -5.17 4.93 17.57
C LYS A 113 -5.36 3.46 17.97
N ASN A 114 -5.67 3.15 19.23
CA ASN A 114 -5.93 1.78 19.67
C ASN A 114 -7.20 1.22 19.03
N LYS A 115 -8.26 2.02 18.92
CA LYS A 115 -9.49 1.64 18.20
C LYS A 115 -9.21 1.22 16.74
N GLU A 116 -8.38 2.01 16.04
CA GLU A 116 -7.98 1.71 14.66
C GLU A 116 -7.08 0.47 14.56
N LEU A 117 -6.09 0.33 15.45
CA LEU A 117 -5.21 -0.84 15.50
C LEU A 117 -5.98 -2.11 15.83
N PHE A 118 -6.90 -2.07 16.79
CA PHE A 118 -7.74 -3.21 17.14
C PHE A 118 -8.67 -3.61 16.00
N LYS A 119 -9.30 -2.63 15.32
CA LYS A 119 -10.09 -2.90 14.12
C LYS A 119 -9.22 -3.60 13.06
N LYS A 120 -8.00 -3.14 12.83
CA LYS A 120 -7.04 -3.81 11.92
C LYS A 120 -6.69 -5.21 12.39
N TRP A 121 -6.41 -5.40 13.68
CA TRP A 121 -6.08 -6.69 14.29
C TRP A 121 -7.17 -7.73 14.06
N LYS A 122 -8.43 -7.40 14.38
CA LYS A 122 -9.58 -8.27 14.12
C LYS A 122 -9.75 -8.58 12.63
N LEU A 123 -9.56 -7.57 11.78
CA LEU A 123 -9.63 -7.74 10.32
C LEU A 123 -8.51 -8.63 9.77
N TYR A 124 -7.38 -8.74 10.47
CA TYR A 124 -6.30 -9.65 10.13
C TYR A 124 -6.57 -11.10 10.57
N GLY A 125 -7.68 -11.34 11.29
CA GLY A 125 -8.04 -12.66 11.81
C GLY A 125 -7.20 -13.08 13.01
N PHE A 126 -6.43 -12.17 13.60
CA PHE A 126 -5.64 -12.45 14.79
C PHE A 126 -6.53 -12.55 16.03
N ASP A 127 -6.16 -13.43 16.97
CA ASP A 127 -6.89 -13.58 18.22
C ASP A 127 -6.89 -12.25 18.98
N SER A 128 -8.09 -11.75 19.24
CA SER A 128 -8.28 -10.49 19.95
C SER A 128 -7.63 -10.56 21.34
N SER A 129 -7.64 -11.73 22.00
CA SER A 129 -7.07 -11.97 23.33
C SER A 129 -5.64 -11.46 23.48
N ILE A 130 -4.86 -11.68 22.43
CA ILE A 130 -3.45 -11.34 22.35
C ILE A 130 -3.24 -9.82 22.32
N PHE A 131 -4.11 -9.09 21.61
CA PHE A 131 -3.97 -7.64 21.43
C PHE A 131 -3.98 -6.89 22.76
N TYR A 132 -4.84 -7.30 23.70
CA TYR A 132 -5.00 -6.67 25.01
C TYR A 132 -4.15 -7.33 26.11
N LYS A 133 -3.93 -8.66 26.07
CA LYS A 133 -3.09 -9.33 27.06
C LYS A 133 -1.60 -8.99 26.89
N TYR A 134 -1.16 -8.80 25.64
CA TYR A 134 0.25 -8.56 25.31
C TYR A 134 0.42 -7.28 24.47
N PRO A 135 0.19 -6.10 25.06
CA PRO A 135 0.15 -4.85 24.32
C PRO A 135 1.49 -4.45 23.71
N LYS A 136 2.62 -4.84 24.33
CA LYS A 136 3.97 -4.63 23.78
C LYS A 136 4.20 -5.42 22.49
N PHE A 137 3.76 -6.68 22.47
CA PHE A 137 3.86 -7.54 21.29
C PHE A 137 3.03 -7.03 20.12
N SER A 138 1.78 -6.65 20.36
CA SER A 138 0.92 -6.09 19.30
C SER A 138 1.47 -4.76 18.76
N ASP A 139 2.04 -3.90 19.62
CA ASP A 139 2.75 -2.69 19.19
C ASP A 139 3.99 -3.01 18.37
N PHE A 140 4.80 -3.99 18.78
CA PHE A 140 5.97 -4.42 18.04
C PHE A 140 5.58 -4.86 16.62
N LEU A 141 4.58 -5.74 16.47
CA LEU A 141 4.14 -6.22 15.15
C LEU A 141 3.64 -5.09 14.25
N PHE A 142 2.89 -4.11 14.77
CA PHE A 142 2.41 -2.99 13.97
C PHE A 142 3.51 -1.99 13.60
N ASN A 143 4.42 -1.69 14.53
CA ASN A 143 5.48 -0.70 14.29
C ASN A 143 6.60 -1.25 13.39
N SER A 144 6.83 -2.56 13.41
CA SER A 144 7.79 -3.25 12.55
C SER A 144 7.24 -3.65 11.17
N ASN A 145 5.97 -3.35 10.88
CA ASN A 145 5.20 -3.84 9.74
C ASN A 145 4.99 -5.38 9.69
N LEU A 146 5.49 -6.15 10.66
CA LEU A 146 5.31 -7.61 10.70
C LEU A 146 3.84 -8.03 10.75
N ALA A 147 2.97 -7.26 11.41
CA ALA A 147 1.53 -7.57 11.45
C ALA A 147 0.91 -7.76 10.06
N ALA A 148 1.32 -6.93 9.09
CA ALA A 148 0.82 -7.01 7.72
C ALA A 148 1.41 -8.20 6.95
N GLN A 149 2.65 -8.58 7.27
CA GLN A 149 3.33 -9.74 6.66
C GLN A 149 2.76 -11.04 7.21
N VAL A 150 2.68 -11.19 8.53
CA VAL A 150 2.07 -12.35 9.22
C VAL A 150 0.64 -12.58 8.75
N LYS A 151 -0.16 -11.50 8.60
CA LYS A 151 -1.55 -11.57 8.11
C LYS A 151 -1.68 -12.21 6.73
N VAL A 152 -0.68 -12.03 5.87
CA VAL A 152 -0.70 -12.59 4.51
C VAL A 152 -0.31 -14.07 4.50
N THR A 153 0.47 -14.51 5.50
CA THR A 153 0.86 -15.92 5.70
C THR A 153 -0.27 -16.75 6.31
N ASN A 154 -0.15 -18.07 6.23
CA ASN A 154 -1.02 -19.01 6.95
C ASN A 154 -0.64 -19.22 8.43
N ASP A 155 0.39 -18.51 8.92
CA ASP A 155 0.90 -18.71 10.27
C ASP A 155 -0.02 -18.13 11.36
N LEU A 156 -0.07 -18.82 12.50
CA LEU A 156 -0.77 -18.38 13.70
C LEU A 156 0.22 -17.77 14.70
N ILE A 157 -0.25 -16.80 15.48
CA ILE A 157 0.43 -16.34 16.69
C ILE A 157 0.10 -17.35 17.80
N LYS A 158 1.11 -18.04 18.33
CA LYS A 158 0.93 -19.03 19.41
C LYS A 158 1.18 -18.40 20.77
N ILE A 159 0.68 -19.04 21.83
CA ILE A 159 1.06 -18.73 23.21
C ILE A 159 1.95 -19.86 23.71
N ILE A 160 3.18 -19.54 24.10
CA ILE A 160 4.17 -20.46 24.67
C ILE A 160 4.61 -19.85 25.99
N GLU A 161 4.52 -20.61 27.09
CA GLU A 161 4.92 -20.15 28.43
C GLU A 161 4.31 -18.79 28.82
N ASN A 162 3.02 -18.60 28.53
CA ASN A 162 2.30 -17.34 28.76
C ASN A 162 2.82 -16.12 27.97
N GLU A 163 3.56 -16.32 26.89
CA GLU A 163 4.01 -15.26 25.99
C GLU A 163 3.57 -15.51 24.54
N PRO A 164 3.29 -14.46 23.76
CA PRO A 164 3.05 -14.62 22.34
C PRO A 164 4.33 -15.02 21.60
N ALA A 165 4.19 -15.91 20.63
CA ALA A 165 5.28 -16.42 19.81
C ALA A 165 4.89 -16.38 18.32
N ILE A 166 5.86 -16.05 17.47
CA ILE A 166 5.74 -16.12 16.00
C ILE A 166 6.84 -17.01 15.45
N LEU A 167 6.70 -17.40 14.18
CA LEU A 167 7.66 -18.27 13.52
C LEU A 167 8.90 -17.46 13.11
N VAL A 168 10.07 -17.91 13.53
CA VAL A 168 11.39 -17.37 13.20
C VAL A 168 12.23 -18.54 12.73
N GLU A 169 12.68 -18.49 11.48
CA GLU A 169 13.52 -19.53 10.86
C GLU A 169 12.95 -20.96 11.04
N GLY A 170 11.62 -21.09 11.00
CA GLY A 170 10.89 -22.36 11.13
C GLY A 170 10.60 -22.81 12.56
N LYS A 171 10.98 -22.04 13.58
CA LYS A 171 10.71 -22.33 14.99
C LYS A 171 9.85 -21.24 15.62
N TYR A 172 8.93 -21.62 16.50
CA TYR A 172 8.16 -20.63 17.26
C TYR A 172 9.05 -20.02 18.34
N GLU A 173 9.34 -18.73 18.20
CA GLU A 173 10.18 -17.97 19.13
C GLU A 173 9.30 -17.05 19.97
N LYS A 174 9.53 -17.05 21.30
CA LYS A 174 8.77 -16.22 22.25
C LYS A 174 9.11 -14.74 22.07
N PHE A 175 8.17 -13.87 22.41
CA PHE A 175 8.36 -12.44 22.25
C PHE A 175 9.54 -11.89 23.06
N SER A 176 9.81 -12.41 24.26
CA SER A 176 10.98 -12.00 25.05
C SER A 176 12.31 -12.26 24.33
N ASP A 177 12.42 -13.36 23.59
CA ASP A 177 13.61 -13.71 22.81
C ASP A 177 13.69 -12.88 21.52
N ILE A 178 12.55 -12.67 20.85
CA ILE A 178 12.44 -11.78 19.70
C ILE A 178 12.85 -10.35 20.07
N GLU A 179 12.40 -9.83 21.22
CA GLU A 179 12.77 -8.48 21.68
C GLU A 179 14.26 -8.38 22.01
N LYS A 180 14.92 -9.46 22.41
CA LYS A 180 16.38 -9.49 22.61
C LYS A 180 17.10 -9.48 21.27
N ARG A 181 16.74 -10.39 20.36
CA ARG A 181 17.42 -10.65 19.08
C ARG A 181 17.16 -9.59 18.01
N PHE A 182 15.94 -9.09 17.89
CA PHE A 182 15.53 -8.23 16.78
C PHE A 182 15.19 -6.80 17.20
N GLY A 183 15.50 -5.86 16.31
CA GLY A 183 15.05 -4.47 16.34
C GLY A 183 14.29 -4.11 15.07
N TYR A 184 13.75 -2.90 15.02
CA TYR A 184 13.24 -2.34 13.77
C TYR A 184 13.64 -0.87 13.64
N LYS A 185 13.95 -0.43 12.42
CA LYS A 185 14.34 0.96 12.14
C LYS A 185 13.84 1.40 10.77
N TYR A 186 13.58 2.70 10.66
CA TYR A 186 13.26 3.32 9.38
C TYR A 186 14.54 3.50 8.57
N SER A 187 14.57 2.97 7.35
CA SER A 187 15.63 3.26 6.40
C SER A 187 15.26 4.48 5.57
N TYR A 188 16.06 5.54 5.67
CA TYR A 188 15.94 6.72 4.81
C TYR A 188 16.27 6.42 3.34
N GLU A 189 17.11 5.41 3.07
CA GLU A 189 17.43 5.04 1.70
C GLU A 189 16.23 4.40 0.99
N PHE A 190 15.55 3.47 1.66
CA PHE A 190 14.44 2.70 1.09
C PHE A 190 13.06 3.28 1.43
N HIS A 191 13.01 4.28 2.32
CA HIS A 191 11.78 4.89 2.85
C HIS A 191 10.80 3.88 3.48
N GLU A 192 11.33 2.81 4.06
CA GLU A 192 10.59 1.69 4.65
C GLU A 192 11.15 1.33 6.03
N ILE A 193 10.30 0.77 6.91
CA ILE A 193 10.74 0.19 8.19
C ILE A 193 11.15 -1.25 7.95
N PHE A 194 12.36 -1.61 8.36
CA PHE A 194 12.87 -2.98 8.34
C PHE A 194 13.01 -3.53 9.75
N VAL A 195 12.76 -4.84 9.88
CA VAL A 195 13.22 -5.64 11.01
C VAL A 195 14.67 -6.02 10.74
N TYR A 196 15.52 -5.85 11.73
CA TYR A 196 16.92 -6.26 11.66
C TYR A 196 17.30 -7.07 12.90
N GLU A 197 18.21 -8.01 12.74
CA GLU A 197 18.85 -8.68 13.86
C GLU A 197 19.90 -7.75 14.47
N LYS A 198 19.88 -7.56 15.79
CA LYS A 198 20.68 -6.51 16.44
C LYS A 198 22.18 -6.75 16.35
N ASP A 199 22.59 -8.00 16.43
CA ASP A 199 24.00 -8.38 16.48
C ASP A 199 24.66 -8.27 15.10
N THR A 200 23.95 -8.67 14.05
CA THR A 200 24.48 -8.72 12.67
C THR A 200 24.06 -7.52 11.81
N ASN A 201 23.03 -6.78 12.26
CA ASN A 201 22.38 -5.71 11.51
C ASN A 201 21.76 -6.15 10.17
N GLU A 202 21.57 -7.46 9.98
CA GLU A 202 20.97 -8.01 8.78
C GLU A 202 19.46 -7.83 8.78
N VAL A 203 18.87 -7.62 7.60
CA VAL A 203 17.43 -7.39 7.46
C VAL A 203 16.67 -8.70 7.35
N PHE A 204 15.58 -8.80 8.11
CA PHE A 204 14.68 -9.94 8.13
C PHE A 204 13.30 -9.57 7.57
N THR A 205 12.69 -10.51 6.84
CA THR A 205 11.34 -10.39 6.29
C THR A 205 10.54 -11.63 6.66
N TYR A 206 9.26 -11.45 7.01
CA TYR A 206 8.36 -12.56 7.30
C TYR A 206 7.74 -13.11 6.00
N LEU A 207 7.99 -14.38 5.69
CA LEU A 207 7.61 -15.05 4.44
C LEU A 207 6.72 -16.28 4.71
N ASP A 208 5.81 -16.57 3.79
CA ASP A 208 4.83 -17.69 3.86
C ASP A 208 5.45 -19.04 3.44
N THR A 209 6.69 -19.29 3.84
CA THR A 209 7.46 -20.51 3.48
C THR A 209 7.45 -21.56 4.59
N LYS A 210 6.62 -21.38 5.63
CA LYS A 210 6.71 -22.08 6.94
C LYS A 210 8.00 -21.80 7.71
N MET A 211 8.77 -20.80 7.29
CA MET A 211 9.93 -20.31 8.04
C MET A 211 9.59 -19.07 8.86
N GLY A 212 8.56 -18.31 8.46
CA GLY A 212 8.20 -17.06 9.10
C GLY A 212 9.24 -15.98 8.87
N LEU A 213 9.76 -15.38 9.95
CA LEU A 213 10.79 -14.36 9.91
C LEU A 213 12.14 -14.99 9.49
N VAL A 214 12.70 -14.55 8.37
CA VAL A 214 14.00 -15.04 7.85
C VAL A 214 14.86 -13.91 7.31
N GLN A 215 16.18 -14.08 7.35
CA GLN A 215 17.14 -13.14 6.78
C GLN A 215 16.84 -12.92 5.28
N HIS A 216 16.40 -11.73 4.92
CA HIS A 216 16.02 -11.38 3.56
C HIS A 216 15.81 -9.87 3.44
N HIS A 217 16.60 -9.24 2.57
CA HIS A 217 16.45 -7.82 2.25
C HIS A 217 15.66 -7.62 0.93
N PRO A 218 14.45 -7.02 0.96
CA PRO A 218 13.55 -6.97 -0.21
C PRO A 218 14.06 -6.20 -1.43
N TYR A 219 15.08 -5.38 -1.23
CA TYR A 219 15.70 -4.55 -2.28
C TYR A 219 17.09 -5.01 -2.70
N VAL A 220 17.65 -6.06 -2.09
CA VAL A 220 19.00 -6.57 -2.40
C VAL A 220 18.95 -7.99 -2.94
N SER A 221 17.99 -8.80 -2.49
CA SER A 221 17.74 -10.14 -3.00
C SER A 221 16.47 -10.19 -3.84
N CYS A 222 16.59 -10.53 -5.12
CA CYS A 222 15.42 -10.86 -5.96
C CYS A 222 15.22 -12.37 -6.04
N PHE A 223 13.98 -12.80 -6.25
CA PHE A 223 13.63 -14.21 -6.39
C PHE A 223 14.03 -15.09 -5.19
N LYS A 224 13.93 -14.58 -3.96
CA LYS A 224 13.78 -15.46 -2.79
C LYS A 224 12.35 -16.03 -2.79
N PRO A 225 12.13 -17.34 -2.61
CA PRO A 225 10.79 -17.89 -2.46
C PRO A 225 10.08 -17.21 -1.30
N ILE A 226 8.86 -16.74 -1.54
CA ILE A 226 8.03 -16.06 -0.52
C ILE A 226 6.87 -16.92 -0.04
N SER A 227 6.55 -17.99 -0.77
CA SER A 227 5.57 -19.01 -0.42
C SER A 227 5.86 -20.30 -1.19
N LYS A 228 5.22 -21.39 -0.80
CA LYS A 228 5.24 -22.67 -1.50
C LYS A 228 3.83 -23.24 -1.56
N ILE A 229 3.35 -23.54 -2.77
CA ILE A 229 1.99 -24.07 -2.98
C ILE A 229 1.99 -25.60 -3.07
N SER A 230 0.82 -26.19 -2.92
CA SER A 230 0.64 -27.63 -3.12
C SER A 230 0.77 -28.02 -4.60
N ASN A 231 0.99 -29.32 -4.84
CA ASN A 231 1.07 -29.86 -6.20
C ASN A 231 -0.26 -29.68 -6.96
N ASP A 232 -1.39 -29.88 -6.29
CA ASP A 232 -2.72 -29.75 -6.91
C ASP A 232 -3.01 -28.30 -7.32
N GLU A 233 -2.64 -27.33 -6.48
CA GLU A 233 -2.74 -25.92 -6.80
C GLU A 233 -1.85 -25.54 -7.99
N TYR A 234 -0.61 -26.04 -7.99
CA TYR A 234 0.32 -25.84 -9.09
C TYR A 234 -0.21 -26.39 -10.43
N ILE A 235 -0.69 -27.65 -10.46
CA ILE A 235 -1.25 -28.26 -11.67
C ILE A 235 -2.43 -27.45 -12.20
N LYS A 236 -3.38 -27.07 -11.32
CA LYS A 236 -4.53 -26.23 -11.71
C LYS A 236 -4.12 -24.90 -12.33
N LEU A 237 -3.09 -24.26 -11.78
CA LEU A 237 -2.59 -22.98 -12.29
C LEU A 237 -1.84 -23.14 -13.60
N LEU A 238 -1.07 -24.22 -13.74
CA LEU A 238 -0.35 -24.55 -14.97
C LEU A 238 -1.32 -24.84 -16.10
N ASP A 239 -2.35 -25.65 -15.87
CA ASP A 239 -3.36 -25.99 -16.87
C ASP A 239 -4.19 -24.78 -17.27
N LEU A 240 -4.58 -23.94 -16.31
CA LEU A 240 -5.21 -22.65 -16.61
C LEU A 240 -4.27 -21.72 -17.39
N GLY A 241 -2.98 -21.73 -17.10
CA GLY A 241 -1.98 -20.92 -17.82
C GLY A 241 -1.74 -21.41 -19.25
N LYS A 242 -1.89 -22.72 -19.52
CA LYS A 242 -1.70 -23.32 -20.86
C LYS A 242 -2.75 -22.83 -21.86
N THR A 243 -3.95 -22.48 -21.40
CA THR A 243 -5.03 -21.96 -22.26
C THR A 243 -4.83 -20.50 -22.67
N PHE A 244 -3.86 -19.79 -22.06
CA PHE A 244 -3.55 -18.40 -22.42
C PHE A 244 -3.21 -18.26 -23.91
N ASN A 245 -3.99 -17.44 -24.63
CA ASN A 245 -3.90 -17.29 -26.07
C ASN A 245 -2.63 -16.53 -26.49
N ARG A 246 -1.63 -17.26 -26.96
CA ARG A 246 -0.39 -16.76 -27.58
C ARG A 246 0.14 -17.79 -28.57
N LYS A 247 1.04 -17.38 -29.48
CA LYS A 247 1.79 -18.34 -30.33
C LYS A 247 2.44 -19.39 -29.42
N SER A 248 2.08 -20.65 -29.63
CA SER A 248 2.61 -21.78 -28.88
C SER A 248 4.11 -21.91 -29.17
N SER A 249 4.94 -21.92 -28.12
CA SER A 249 6.26 -22.54 -28.22
C SER A 249 6.06 -24.06 -28.21
N ASN A 250 6.88 -24.80 -28.96
CA ASN A 250 6.88 -26.27 -28.94
C ASN A 250 7.52 -26.83 -27.65
N LEU A 251 8.02 -25.96 -26.77
CA LEU A 251 8.68 -26.33 -25.54
C LEU A 251 7.65 -26.65 -24.45
N GLU A 252 8.02 -27.62 -23.60
CA GLU A 252 7.21 -28.00 -22.46
C GLU A 252 7.10 -26.85 -21.45
N LYS A 253 5.87 -26.43 -21.13
CA LYS A 253 5.62 -25.35 -20.17
C LYS A 253 5.62 -25.93 -18.75
N LYS A 254 6.60 -25.52 -17.93
CA LYS A 254 6.82 -26.01 -16.56
C LYS A 254 6.66 -24.94 -15.48
N HIS A 255 6.46 -23.68 -15.86
CA HIS A 255 6.36 -22.57 -14.92
C HIS A 255 5.08 -21.77 -15.16
N VAL A 256 4.62 -21.03 -14.16
CA VAL A 256 3.48 -20.12 -14.27
C VAL A 256 3.93 -18.70 -13.95
N LEU A 257 3.84 -17.80 -14.93
CA LEU A 257 3.98 -16.36 -14.73
C LEU A 257 2.60 -15.75 -14.51
N GLN A 258 2.43 -15.08 -13.37
CA GLN A 258 1.20 -14.41 -13.01
C GLN A 258 1.33 -12.89 -13.13
N ILE A 259 0.40 -12.25 -13.85
CA ILE A 259 0.21 -10.79 -13.77
C ILE A 259 -0.80 -10.52 -12.66
N VAL A 260 -0.42 -9.79 -11.62
CA VAL A 260 -1.31 -9.46 -10.51
C VAL A 260 -1.60 -7.98 -10.50
N THR A 261 -2.88 -7.57 -10.53
CA THR A 261 -3.27 -6.18 -10.24
C THR A 261 -4.13 -6.12 -8.99
N SER A 262 -3.76 -5.21 -8.07
CA SER A 262 -4.49 -4.99 -6.80
C SER A 262 -5.22 -3.65 -6.82
N ASN A 263 -6.51 -3.62 -6.48
CA ASN A 263 -7.27 -2.38 -6.25
C ASN A 263 -7.25 -2.04 -4.74
N ILE A 264 -6.57 -0.98 -4.34
CA ILE A 264 -6.54 -0.56 -2.94
C ILE A 264 -7.89 0.03 -2.52
N ASP A 265 -8.31 -0.36 -1.32
CA ASP A 265 -9.41 0.23 -0.56
C ASP A 265 -9.02 1.68 -0.19
N LYS A 266 -9.66 2.67 -0.81
CA LYS A 266 -9.49 4.08 -0.42
C LYS A 266 -10.76 4.51 0.28
N ASP A 267 -10.62 5.17 1.44
CA ASP A 267 -11.70 5.96 2.00
C ASP A 267 -12.15 6.97 0.93
N GLU A 268 -13.32 6.74 0.35
CA GLU A 268 -13.80 7.34 -0.91
C GLU A 268 -14.07 8.85 -0.86
N LYS A 269 -13.69 9.54 0.21
CA LYS A 269 -14.27 10.85 0.51
C LYS A 269 -13.80 12.01 -0.37
N ASN A 270 -12.70 11.93 -1.15
CA ASN A 270 -12.17 13.12 -1.86
C ASN A 270 -11.34 12.87 -3.14
N SER A 271 -11.51 11.77 -3.88
CA SER A 271 -10.69 11.52 -5.09
C SER A 271 -11.43 11.84 -6.39
N TYR A 272 -10.99 12.87 -7.14
CA TYR A 272 -11.42 13.14 -8.52
C TYR A 272 -11.27 11.89 -9.42
N ASN A 273 -12.16 11.69 -10.40
CA ASN A 273 -12.23 10.51 -11.28
C ASN A 273 -10.87 10.10 -11.90
N ILE A 274 -10.05 11.08 -12.30
CA ILE A 274 -8.72 10.83 -12.86
C ILE A 274 -7.77 10.13 -11.88
N THR A 275 -7.84 10.50 -10.60
CA THR A 275 -7.03 9.86 -9.56
C THR A 275 -7.51 8.45 -9.23
N LYS A 276 -8.79 8.14 -9.44
CA LYS A 276 -9.34 6.77 -9.34
C LYS A 276 -8.89 5.89 -10.51
N PHE A 277 -8.82 6.44 -11.71
CA PHE A 277 -8.29 5.75 -12.89
C PHE A 277 -6.80 5.41 -12.72
N LEU A 278 -6.02 6.36 -12.20
CA LEU A 278 -4.56 6.28 -12.19
C LEU A 278 -3.93 5.75 -10.88
N LYS A 279 -4.46 6.09 -9.69
CA LYS A 279 -3.76 5.85 -8.40
C LYS A 279 -4.27 4.68 -7.55
N SER A 280 -5.33 3.99 -7.94
CA SER A 280 -5.92 2.95 -7.07
C SER A 280 -5.48 1.53 -7.39
N LYS A 281 -4.64 1.35 -8.42
CA LYS A 281 -4.24 0.03 -8.91
C LYS A 281 -2.72 -0.10 -9.02
N HIS A 282 -2.19 -1.25 -8.64
CA HIS A 282 -0.77 -1.58 -8.79
C HIS A 282 -0.58 -2.98 -9.39
N PRO A 283 0.02 -3.08 -10.58
CA PRO A 283 0.51 -4.34 -11.13
C PRO A 283 1.89 -4.78 -10.60
N TYR A 284 2.08 -6.09 -10.50
CA TYR A 284 3.36 -6.75 -10.27
C TYR A 284 3.30 -8.18 -10.82
N PHE A 285 4.42 -8.91 -10.78
CA PHE A 285 4.47 -10.31 -11.19
C PHE A 285 4.57 -11.26 -10.00
N ARG A 286 4.03 -12.46 -10.19
CA ARG A 286 4.50 -13.65 -9.50
C ARG A 286 5.04 -14.66 -10.48
N LEU A 287 6.08 -15.38 -10.11
CA LEU A 287 6.57 -16.54 -10.83
C LEU A 287 6.38 -17.77 -9.93
N ILE A 288 5.82 -18.83 -10.48
CA ILE A 288 5.67 -20.12 -9.82
C ILE A 288 6.50 -21.13 -10.60
N ASP A 289 7.48 -21.74 -9.95
CA ASP A 289 8.38 -22.70 -10.58
C ASP A 289 7.87 -24.15 -10.51
N SER A 290 8.59 -25.06 -11.18
CA SER A 290 8.31 -26.51 -11.13
C SER A 290 8.46 -27.12 -9.73
N ASP A 291 9.19 -26.45 -8.83
CA ASP A 291 9.36 -26.82 -7.41
C ASP A 291 8.27 -26.23 -6.53
N LYS A 292 7.24 -25.62 -7.14
CA LYS A 292 6.04 -25.04 -6.52
C LYS A 292 6.37 -23.86 -5.62
N ASN A 293 7.56 -23.27 -5.78
CA ASN A 293 7.95 -22.05 -5.09
C ASN A 293 7.31 -20.86 -5.78
N VAL A 294 6.88 -19.90 -4.96
CA VAL A 294 6.28 -18.66 -5.44
C VAL A 294 7.24 -17.51 -5.17
N TYR A 295 7.55 -16.76 -6.23
CA TYR A 295 8.38 -15.56 -6.20
C TYR A 295 7.52 -14.36 -6.54
N ILE A 296 7.76 -13.22 -5.91
CA ILE A 296 7.04 -11.98 -6.21
C ILE A 296 8.04 -10.88 -6.51
N ILE A 297 7.79 -10.13 -7.58
CA ILE A 297 8.57 -8.94 -7.89
C ILE A 297 7.69 -7.84 -8.44
N GLY A 298 7.93 -6.64 -7.94
CA GLY A 298 7.29 -5.44 -8.45
C GLY A 298 8.24 -4.27 -8.60
N TYR A 299 7.73 -3.23 -9.22
CA TYR A 299 8.46 -2.05 -9.61
C TYR A 299 7.66 -0.80 -9.25
N GLY A 300 8.32 0.21 -8.69
CA GLY A 300 7.63 1.44 -8.30
C GLY A 300 8.58 2.53 -7.85
N ASN A 301 8.02 3.73 -7.65
CA ASN A 301 8.69 4.80 -6.93
C ASN A 301 8.51 4.56 -5.42
N TRP A 302 9.46 3.81 -4.85
CA TRP A 302 9.49 3.51 -3.42
C TRP A 302 10.29 4.56 -2.62
N ILE A 303 10.91 5.54 -3.29
CA ILE A 303 11.90 6.46 -2.71
C ILE A 303 11.26 7.84 -2.47
N ASP A 304 10.55 8.41 -3.44
CA ASP A 304 10.01 9.77 -3.31
C ASP A 304 8.53 9.71 -2.88
N SER A 305 8.27 9.88 -1.58
CA SER A 305 6.91 9.93 -1.00
C SER A 305 6.02 11.05 -1.54
N LYS A 306 6.62 12.04 -2.22
CA LYS A 306 5.95 13.16 -2.86
C LYS A 306 6.20 13.09 -4.37
N ILE A 307 5.24 12.52 -5.10
CA ILE A 307 5.12 12.79 -6.54
C ILE A 307 4.58 14.23 -6.64
N TYR A 308 5.49 15.20 -6.71
CA TYR A 308 5.16 16.63 -6.80
C TYR A 308 4.40 16.96 -8.10
N SER A 309 4.62 16.19 -9.15
CA SER A 309 3.86 16.22 -10.40
C SER A 309 3.88 14.84 -11.06
N PHE A 310 2.77 14.45 -11.69
CA PHE A 310 2.66 13.21 -12.48
C PHE A 310 3.57 13.18 -13.70
N SER A 311 4.07 14.34 -14.13
CA SER A 311 4.95 14.48 -15.29
C SER A 311 6.44 14.32 -14.97
N ASN A 312 6.83 14.36 -13.69
CA ASN A 312 8.24 14.35 -13.31
C ASN A 312 8.79 12.93 -13.32
N THR A 313 10.02 12.79 -13.81
CA THR A 313 10.78 11.56 -13.67
C THR A 313 11.48 11.53 -12.31
N THR A 314 11.27 10.46 -11.57
CA THR A 314 11.85 10.17 -10.25
C THR A 314 12.68 8.89 -10.32
N ARG A 315 13.23 8.43 -9.19
CA ARG A 315 13.97 7.15 -9.14
C ARG A 315 13.01 6.01 -8.82
N GLY A 316 12.89 5.06 -9.74
CA GLY A 316 12.19 3.80 -9.54
C GLY A 316 13.12 2.72 -9.01
N ARG A 317 12.53 1.69 -8.39
CA ARG A 317 13.30 0.55 -7.87
C ARG A 317 12.47 -0.74 -7.90
N PHE A 318 13.16 -1.87 -8.08
CA PHE A 318 12.57 -3.20 -7.92
C PHE A 318 12.47 -3.57 -6.44
N ARG A 319 11.41 -4.29 -6.08
CA ARG A 319 11.22 -4.83 -4.73
C ARG A 319 10.67 -6.25 -4.83
N SER A 320 11.23 -7.16 -4.06
CA SER A 320 10.85 -8.58 -3.99
C SER A 320 10.77 -9.02 -2.53
N PRO A 321 9.60 -9.41 -1.97
CA PRO A 321 8.29 -9.35 -2.59
C PRO A 321 7.87 -7.91 -2.91
N ASP A 322 6.76 -7.70 -3.61
CA ASP A 322 6.18 -6.36 -3.76
C ASP A 322 5.38 -5.99 -2.49
N ILE A 323 5.50 -4.74 -2.03
CA ILE A 323 4.84 -4.29 -0.78
C ILE A 323 3.30 -4.32 -0.88
N TRP A 324 2.73 -4.26 -2.08
CA TRP A 324 1.29 -4.32 -2.29
C TRP A 324 0.70 -5.70 -2.05
N GLU A 325 1.54 -6.74 -1.96
CA GLU A 325 1.07 -8.05 -1.50
C GLU A 325 0.57 -7.97 -0.04
N TYR A 326 1.27 -7.18 0.80
CA TYR A 326 0.96 -6.96 2.21
C TYR A 326 -0.15 -5.93 2.45
N LYS A 327 -0.52 -5.16 1.43
CA LYS A 327 -1.57 -4.13 1.54
C LYS A 327 -2.96 -4.74 1.40
N ARG A 328 -3.91 -4.16 2.13
CA ARG A 328 -5.34 -4.46 1.95
C ARG A 328 -5.80 -3.94 0.59
N CYS A 329 -6.53 -4.77 -0.11
CA CYS A 329 -7.14 -4.45 -1.39
C CYS A 329 -8.60 -4.92 -1.43
N GLU A 330 -9.45 -4.19 -2.13
CA GLU A 330 -10.83 -4.60 -2.38
C GLU A 330 -10.92 -5.77 -3.35
N LYS A 331 -10.04 -5.78 -4.36
CA LYS A 331 -10.02 -6.75 -5.44
C LYS A 331 -8.58 -7.04 -5.86
N LYS A 332 -8.27 -8.30 -6.14
CA LYS A 332 -7.09 -8.71 -6.90
C LYS A 332 -7.53 -9.42 -8.18
N PHE A 333 -6.85 -9.13 -9.28
CA PHE A 333 -6.98 -9.86 -10.55
C PHE A 333 -5.65 -10.54 -10.82
N VAL A 334 -5.68 -11.84 -11.07
CA VAL A 334 -4.50 -12.68 -11.27
C VAL A 334 -4.66 -13.39 -12.60
N THR A 335 -3.88 -12.99 -13.60
CA THR A 335 -3.84 -13.63 -14.92
C THR A 335 -2.72 -14.66 -14.94
N ASN A 336 -3.02 -15.89 -15.33
CA ASN A 336 -2.05 -16.99 -15.38
C ASN A 336 -1.53 -17.19 -16.80
N ILE A 337 -0.22 -17.35 -16.95
CA ILE A 337 0.46 -17.61 -18.21
C ILE A 337 1.44 -18.75 -17.98
N ALA A 338 1.22 -19.90 -18.64
CA ALA A 338 2.19 -20.98 -18.60
C ALA A 338 3.39 -20.65 -19.50
N ILE A 339 4.60 -20.80 -18.97
CA ILE A 339 5.86 -20.48 -19.65
C ILE A 339 6.85 -21.65 -19.56
N ASP A 340 7.76 -21.71 -20.52
CA ASP A 340 8.86 -22.67 -20.53
C ASP A 340 10.06 -22.19 -19.67
N GLU A 341 11.06 -23.06 -19.51
CA GLU A 341 12.26 -22.79 -18.71
C GLU A 341 13.06 -21.58 -19.24
N GLU A 342 13.17 -21.43 -20.56
CA GLU A 342 13.94 -20.35 -21.18
C GLU A 342 13.23 -18.99 -21.02
N GLU A 343 11.90 -18.97 -21.17
CA GLU A 343 11.07 -17.81 -20.86
C GLU A 343 11.21 -17.40 -19.37
N ALA A 344 11.22 -18.38 -18.45
CA ALA A 344 11.42 -18.12 -17.02
C ALA A 344 12.81 -17.55 -16.73
N LYS A 345 13.87 -18.11 -17.33
CA LYS A 345 15.24 -17.60 -17.24
C LYS A 345 15.35 -16.17 -17.78
N ARG A 346 14.78 -15.87 -18.95
CA ARG A 346 14.77 -14.51 -19.51
C ARG A 346 14.06 -13.52 -18.60
N PHE A 347 12.92 -13.91 -18.00
CA PHE A 347 12.21 -13.07 -17.05
C PHE A 347 13.01 -12.80 -15.77
N LYS A 348 13.64 -13.85 -15.20
CA LYS A 348 14.54 -13.70 -14.05
C LYS A 348 15.71 -12.77 -14.39
N TYR A 349 16.38 -13.01 -15.52
CA TYR A 349 17.49 -12.19 -16.00
C TYR A 349 17.08 -10.72 -16.16
N PHE A 350 15.92 -10.45 -16.79
CA PHE A 350 15.39 -9.11 -16.94
C PHE A 350 15.34 -8.37 -15.61
N CYS A 351 14.77 -8.98 -14.58
CA CYS A 351 14.63 -8.34 -13.27
C CYS A 351 15.96 -8.25 -12.50
N ILE A 352 16.73 -9.34 -12.45
CA ILE A 352 18.04 -9.40 -11.78
C ILE A 352 18.97 -8.34 -12.34
N LYS A 353 19.04 -8.21 -13.67
CA LYS A 353 19.97 -7.30 -14.34
C LYS A 353 19.70 -5.84 -13.97
N TYR A 354 18.45 -5.39 -14.01
CA TYR A 354 18.12 -4.02 -13.60
C TYR A 354 18.36 -3.77 -12.11
N MET A 355 18.05 -4.75 -11.25
CA MET A 355 18.26 -4.62 -9.82
C MET A 355 19.75 -4.57 -9.45
N ASN A 356 20.56 -5.48 -10.00
CA ASN A 356 22.01 -5.50 -9.82
C ASN A 356 22.67 -4.24 -10.39
N ASP A 357 22.24 -3.78 -11.56
CA ASP A 357 22.80 -2.56 -12.15
C ASP A 357 22.48 -1.30 -11.31
N ASP A 358 21.30 -1.24 -10.67
CA ASP A 358 20.93 -0.17 -9.72
C ASP A 358 21.77 -0.23 -8.43
N LEU A 359 21.96 -1.44 -7.88
CA LEU A 359 22.68 -1.66 -6.61
C LEU A 359 24.19 -1.50 -6.75
N ASN A 360 24.79 -2.19 -7.72
CA ASN A 360 26.25 -2.34 -7.82
C ASN A 360 26.90 -1.25 -8.67
N PHE A 361 26.17 -0.68 -9.64
CA PHE A 361 26.72 0.32 -10.56
C PHE A 361 26.02 1.68 -10.46
N GLY A 362 25.09 1.85 -9.52
CA GLY A 362 24.35 3.11 -9.34
C GLY A 362 23.50 3.52 -10.55
N ARG A 363 23.22 2.59 -11.49
CA ARG A 363 22.46 2.86 -12.73
C ARG A 363 20.97 2.96 -12.43
N ARG A 364 20.60 4.04 -11.75
CA ARG A 364 19.24 4.29 -11.24
C ARG A 364 18.20 4.18 -12.35
N ILE A 365 17.12 3.48 -12.06
CA ILE A 365 16.01 3.27 -12.99
C ILE A 365 15.07 4.47 -12.92
N ALA A 366 14.58 4.96 -14.06
CA ALA A 366 13.63 6.07 -14.10
C ALA A 366 12.22 5.62 -13.73
N PHE A 367 11.54 6.31 -12.82
CA PHE A 367 10.10 6.17 -12.63
C PHE A 367 9.38 7.41 -13.13
N ASN A 368 8.53 7.23 -14.13
CA ASN A 368 7.61 8.24 -14.61
C ASN A 368 6.19 7.69 -14.51
N PHE A 369 5.28 8.48 -13.95
CA PHE A 369 3.94 8.01 -13.65
C PHE A 369 3.13 7.64 -14.90
N PHE A 370 3.40 8.26 -16.04
CA PHE A 370 2.68 7.99 -17.28
C PHE A 370 3.38 6.93 -18.14
N ASP A 371 4.70 7.00 -18.29
CA ASP A 371 5.40 6.22 -19.33
C ASP A 371 6.37 5.17 -18.80
N GLN A 372 6.80 5.30 -17.54
CA GLN A 372 7.73 4.35 -16.92
C GLN A 372 7.35 3.99 -15.49
N ASN A 373 6.25 3.24 -15.35
CA ASN A 373 5.64 2.86 -14.08
C ASN A 373 5.51 1.32 -13.94
N CYS A 374 4.79 0.85 -12.93
CA CYS A 374 4.53 -0.57 -12.70
C CYS A 374 3.82 -1.28 -13.88
N THR A 375 2.97 -0.58 -14.64
CA THR A 375 2.30 -1.13 -15.83
C THR A 375 3.27 -1.26 -17.00
N SER A 376 4.14 -0.26 -17.20
CA SER A 376 5.17 -0.35 -18.24
C SER A 376 6.18 -1.47 -17.94
N PHE A 377 6.51 -1.69 -16.66
CA PHE A 377 7.28 -2.88 -16.24
C PHE A 377 6.61 -4.18 -16.69
N VAL A 378 5.31 -4.36 -16.43
CA VAL A 378 4.58 -5.56 -16.89
C VAL A 378 4.66 -5.73 -18.41
N ARG A 379 4.35 -4.66 -19.15
CA ARG A 379 4.39 -4.67 -20.61
C ARG A 379 5.77 -5.03 -21.15
N ASN A 380 6.81 -4.40 -20.63
CA ASN A 380 8.17 -4.56 -21.14
C ASN A 380 8.79 -5.91 -20.73
N ALA A 381 8.50 -6.40 -19.52
CA ALA A 381 8.96 -7.72 -19.09
C ALA A 381 8.32 -8.85 -19.91
N LEU A 382 7.01 -8.77 -20.21
CA LEU A 382 6.33 -9.74 -21.08
C LEU A 382 6.86 -9.70 -22.51
N LYS A 383 7.08 -8.49 -23.04
CA LYS A 383 7.64 -8.32 -24.38
C LYS A 383 9.05 -8.90 -24.49
N TYR A 384 9.92 -8.64 -23.50
CA TYR A 384 11.28 -9.15 -23.53
C TYR A 384 11.34 -10.67 -23.32
N SER A 385 10.56 -11.19 -22.36
CA SER A 385 10.73 -12.57 -21.90
C SER A 385 9.93 -13.58 -22.72
N LEU A 386 8.76 -13.19 -23.22
CA LEU A 386 7.79 -14.07 -23.91
C LEU A 386 7.49 -13.62 -25.36
N ASP A 387 8.09 -12.53 -25.85
CA ASP A 387 7.69 -11.83 -27.09
C ASP A 387 6.18 -11.47 -27.15
N PHE A 388 5.57 -11.29 -25.98
CA PHE A 388 4.15 -10.98 -25.87
C PHE A 388 3.92 -9.47 -25.78
N LYS A 389 3.21 -8.91 -26.76
CA LYS A 389 2.84 -7.48 -26.79
C LYS A 389 1.52 -7.25 -26.06
N LEU A 390 1.60 -6.65 -24.88
CA LEU A 390 0.44 -6.23 -24.10
C LEU A 390 0.09 -4.76 -24.39
N ASP A 391 -1.10 -4.49 -24.92
CA ASP A 391 -1.59 -3.14 -25.24
C ASP A 391 -2.19 -2.43 -24.00
N SER A 392 -1.40 -2.37 -22.92
CA SER A 392 -1.80 -1.72 -21.65
C SER A 392 -1.76 -0.19 -21.71
N GLN A 393 -1.39 0.37 -22.86
CA GLN A 393 -1.27 1.80 -23.06
C GLN A 393 -2.63 2.40 -23.43
N ALA A 394 -3.00 3.50 -22.77
CA ALA A 394 -4.22 4.26 -23.07
C ALA A 394 -3.84 5.58 -23.72
N SER A 395 -4.48 5.91 -24.84
CA SER A 395 -4.42 7.24 -25.43
C SER A 395 -5.05 8.26 -24.48
N LEU A 396 -4.62 9.52 -24.57
CA LEU A 396 -5.24 10.57 -23.75
C LEU A 396 -6.74 10.72 -24.00
N PHE A 397 -7.18 10.50 -25.23
CA PHE A 397 -8.60 10.50 -25.57
C PHE A 397 -9.38 9.42 -24.78
N GLU A 398 -8.85 8.19 -24.69
CA GLU A 398 -9.44 7.12 -23.87
C GLU A 398 -9.48 7.47 -22.37
N ILE A 399 -8.52 8.27 -21.89
CA ILE A 399 -8.50 8.74 -20.49
C ILE A 399 -9.58 9.79 -20.26
N ILE A 400 -9.74 10.76 -21.17
CA ILE A 400 -10.73 11.83 -21.04
C ILE A 400 -12.14 11.26 -21.11
N THR A 401 -12.42 10.34 -22.03
CA THR A 401 -13.73 9.67 -22.11
C THR A 401 -14.06 8.87 -20.84
N PHE A 402 -13.03 8.39 -20.11
CA PHE A 402 -13.21 7.75 -18.81
C PHE A 402 -13.48 8.76 -17.67
N ILE A 403 -12.90 9.96 -17.73
CA ILE A 403 -13.02 10.98 -16.68
C ILE A 403 -14.30 11.80 -16.82
N VAL A 404 -14.76 12.00 -18.05
CA VAL A 404 -15.80 12.97 -18.39
C VAL A 404 -16.85 12.34 -19.33
N PRO A 405 -17.72 11.45 -18.82
CA PRO A 405 -18.80 10.91 -19.65
C PRO A 405 -19.80 12.00 -20.05
N ASP A 406 -20.19 12.85 -19.10
CA ASP A 406 -21.36 13.73 -19.26
C ASP A 406 -21.06 15.03 -20.00
N ILE A 407 -19.88 15.65 -19.80
CA ILE A 407 -19.53 16.87 -20.54
C ILE A 407 -19.18 16.50 -21.99
N ILE A 408 -18.45 15.40 -22.24
CA ILE A 408 -18.21 14.96 -23.62
C ILE A 408 -19.55 14.61 -24.28
N ALA A 409 -20.41 13.81 -23.65
CA ALA A 409 -21.72 13.48 -24.22
C ALA A 409 -22.59 14.73 -24.48
N ASN A 410 -22.58 15.73 -23.59
CA ASN A 410 -23.33 16.98 -23.78
C ASN A 410 -22.69 17.92 -24.80
N THR A 411 -21.36 18.02 -24.86
CA THR A 411 -20.66 18.76 -25.92
C THR A 411 -20.88 18.09 -27.28
N TYR A 412 -20.89 16.76 -27.33
CA TYR A 412 -21.19 15.98 -28.54
C TYR A 412 -22.63 16.20 -28.98
N LYS A 413 -23.60 16.10 -28.08
CA LYS A 413 -25.02 16.39 -28.34
C LYS A 413 -25.24 17.85 -28.77
N ASN A 414 -24.51 18.81 -28.18
CA ASN A 414 -24.59 20.23 -28.55
C ASN A 414 -23.94 20.54 -29.90
N ILE A 415 -22.84 19.88 -30.23
CA ILE A 415 -22.20 19.99 -31.56
C ILE A 415 -23.12 19.35 -32.60
N GLU A 416 -23.67 18.16 -32.33
CA GLU A 416 -24.60 17.46 -33.21
C GLU A 416 -25.90 18.27 -33.44
N SER A 417 -26.45 18.89 -32.40
CA SER A 417 -27.65 19.72 -32.52
C SER A 417 -27.39 21.01 -33.30
N LYS A 418 -26.25 21.68 -33.07
CA LYS A 418 -25.84 22.88 -33.80
C LYS A 418 -25.46 22.59 -35.26
N THR A 419 -24.79 21.47 -35.55
CA THR A 419 -24.52 21.05 -36.94
C THR A 419 -25.80 20.67 -37.66
N LYS A 420 -26.74 19.95 -37.02
CA LYS A 420 -28.08 19.71 -37.59
C LYS A 420 -28.84 21.02 -37.86
N LEU A 421 -28.71 22.03 -36.99
CA LEU A 421 -29.33 23.33 -37.16
C LEU A 421 -28.72 24.14 -38.32
N LEU A 422 -27.39 24.16 -38.43
CA LEU A 422 -26.65 24.78 -39.54
C LEU A 422 -26.95 24.09 -40.88
N LEU A 423 -27.03 22.76 -40.90
CA LEU A 423 -27.36 21.97 -42.08
C LEU A 423 -28.83 22.15 -42.50
N ARG A 424 -29.77 22.29 -41.55
CA ARG A 424 -31.17 22.66 -41.86
C ARG A 424 -31.30 24.05 -42.47
N LYS A 425 -30.42 24.98 -42.11
CA LYS A 425 -30.40 26.34 -42.69
C LYS A 425 -29.70 26.42 -44.04
N THR A 426 -28.91 25.41 -44.43
CA THR A 426 -28.06 25.44 -45.64
C THR A 426 -28.41 24.38 -46.68
N ALA A 427 -29.26 23.40 -46.38
CA ALA A 427 -29.60 22.32 -47.29
C ALA A 427 -30.91 22.56 -48.07
N VAL A 428 -30.78 23.07 -49.29
CA VAL A 428 -31.76 22.88 -50.39
C VAL A 428 -31.42 21.60 -51.20
N ILE A 429 -30.47 20.77 -50.75
CA ILE A 429 -29.89 19.71 -51.60
C ILE A 429 -29.78 18.37 -50.86
N THR A 430 -30.11 17.31 -51.62
CA THR A 430 -30.03 15.86 -51.44
C THR A 430 -29.41 15.30 -50.13
N PRO A 431 -30.12 14.40 -49.39
CA PRO A 431 -29.69 13.87 -48.08
C PRO A 431 -28.28 13.23 -48.01
N SER A 432 -27.77 12.70 -49.13
CA SER A 432 -26.44 12.08 -49.22
C SER A 432 -25.29 13.08 -49.05
N ILE A 433 -25.44 14.29 -49.58
CA ILE A 433 -24.44 15.37 -49.51
C ILE A 433 -24.38 15.92 -48.09
N VAL A 434 -25.55 16.13 -47.46
CA VAL A 434 -25.69 16.56 -46.06
C VAL A 434 -25.05 15.56 -45.09
N LYS A 435 -25.26 14.25 -45.30
CA LYS A 435 -24.63 13.18 -44.49
C LYS A 435 -23.10 13.14 -44.65
N THR A 436 -22.58 13.57 -45.79
CA THR A 436 -21.14 13.59 -46.07
C THR A 436 -20.49 14.85 -45.50
N LEU A 437 -21.11 16.03 -45.68
CA LEU A 437 -20.65 17.29 -45.10
C LEU A 437 -20.69 17.30 -43.58
N SER A 438 -21.75 16.76 -42.96
CA SER A 438 -21.83 16.61 -41.50
C SER A 438 -20.68 15.76 -40.95
N LYS A 439 -20.37 14.62 -41.59
CA LYS A 439 -19.22 13.79 -41.23
C LYS A 439 -17.89 14.53 -41.39
N TYR A 440 -17.74 15.32 -42.45
CA TYR A 440 -16.53 16.11 -42.70
C TYR A 440 -16.34 17.23 -41.67
N VAL A 441 -17.37 18.03 -41.42
CA VAL A 441 -17.35 19.10 -40.40
C VAL A 441 -17.09 18.51 -39.01
N TYR A 442 -17.73 17.38 -38.68
CA TYR A 442 -17.48 16.66 -37.45
C TYR A 442 -16.02 16.23 -37.34
N PHE A 443 -15.46 15.62 -38.38
CA PHE A 443 -14.07 15.20 -38.44
C PHE A 443 -13.08 16.37 -38.28
N VAL A 444 -13.37 17.53 -38.88
CA VAL A 444 -12.55 18.74 -38.77
C VAL A 444 -12.59 19.33 -37.35
N ILE A 445 -13.78 19.44 -36.74
CA ILE A 445 -13.94 19.93 -35.37
C ILE A 445 -13.24 19.00 -34.37
N GLU A 446 -13.39 17.69 -34.54
CA GLU A 446 -12.71 16.68 -33.70
C GLU A 446 -11.19 16.86 -33.77
N LYS A 447 -10.63 17.10 -34.97
CA LYS A 447 -9.20 17.38 -35.15
C LYS A 447 -8.77 18.68 -34.46
N ILE A 448 -9.53 19.77 -34.60
CA ILE A 448 -9.18 21.06 -33.98
C ILE A 448 -9.19 20.94 -32.45
N ILE A 449 -10.21 20.32 -31.86
CA ILE A 449 -10.28 20.11 -30.41
C ILE A 449 -9.09 19.26 -29.93
N LYS A 450 -8.77 18.18 -30.65
CA LYS A 450 -7.59 17.35 -30.35
C LYS A 450 -6.30 18.16 -30.39
N LEU A 451 -6.13 19.03 -31.39
CA LEU A 451 -4.92 19.84 -31.59
C LEU A 451 -4.75 20.93 -30.51
N THR A 452 -5.82 21.66 -30.19
CA THR A 452 -5.79 22.71 -29.16
C THR A 452 -5.57 22.12 -27.77
N PHE A 453 -6.28 21.04 -27.44
CA PHE A 453 -6.09 20.35 -26.16
C PHE A 453 -4.67 19.79 -26.02
N THR A 454 -4.16 19.21 -27.10
CA THR A 454 -2.77 18.74 -27.23
C THR A 454 -1.76 19.83 -26.87
N PHE A 455 -1.91 21.02 -27.44
CA PHE A 455 -1.00 22.14 -27.22
C PHE A 455 -1.00 22.62 -25.76
N PHE A 456 -2.18 22.75 -25.14
CA PHE A 456 -2.31 23.18 -23.75
C PHE A 456 -1.75 22.16 -22.75
N VAL A 457 -2.07 20.87 -22.91
CA VAL A 457 -1.54 19.85 -22.00
C VAL A 457 -0.03 19.69 -22.20
N SER A 458 0.47 19.76 -23.43
CA SER A 458 1.92 19.73 -23.69
C SER A 458 2.64 20.92 -23.02
N SER A 459 2.10 22.14 -23.14
CA SER A 459 2.68 23.34 -22.53
C SER A 459 2.71 23.28 -20.99
N ILE A 460 1.61 22.86 -20.36
CA ILE A 460 1.54 22.70 -18.90
C ILE A 460 2.48 21.59 -18.43
N THR A 461 2.52 20.47 -19.16
CA THR A 461 3.31 19.30 -18.78
C THR A 461 4.81 19.53 -19.01
N PHE A 462 5.21 20.33 -20.00
CA PHE A 462 6.58 20.80 -20.20
C PHE A 462 7.06 21.68 -19.03
N LEU A 463 6.30 22.73 -18.70
CA LEU A 463 6.61 23.64 -17.61
C LEU A 463 6.73 22.92 -16.26
N LEU A 464 5.86 21.92 -16.02
CA LEU A 464 5.87 21.15 -14.77
C LEU A 464 6.89 20.00 -14.77
N GLY A 465 7.13 19.36 -15.92
CA GLY A 465 7.87 18.09 -16.06
C GLY A 465 9.38 18.23 -16.26
N ALA A 466 9.85 19.24 -17.00
CA ALA A 466 11.26 19.35 -17.39
C ALA A 466 12.14 19.91 -16.26
N TYR A 467 11.65 20.87 -15.48
CA TYR A 467 12.47 21.63 -14.53
C TYR A 467 12.98 20.80 -13.33
N ASN A 468 12.26 19.75 -12.92
CA ASN A 468 12.56 18.95 -11.72
C ASN A 468 12.77 17.44 -11.97
N SER A 469 12.96 17.02 -13.23
CA SER A 469 13.12 15.60 -13.56
C SER A 469 14.52 15.06 -13.26
N LYS A 470 14.59 13.86 -12.66
CA LYS A 470 15.84 13.10 -12.47
C LYS A 470 16.12 12.24 -13.71
N LYS A 471 17.38 12.17 -14.15
CA LYS A 471 17.82 11.17 -15.14
C LYS A 471 17.68 9.76 -14.57
N GLY A 472 17.37 8.79 -15.42
CA GLY A 472 17.35 7.38 -15.06
C GLY A 472 17.24 6.48 -16.27
N ARG A 473 17.54 5.19 -16.09
CA ARG A 473 17.53 4.17 -17.13
C ARG A 473 16.11 3.75 -17.51
N VAL A 474 15.88 3.46 -18.80
CA VAL A 474 14.64 2.85 -19.32
C VAL A 474 14.53 1.37 -18.94
N ILE A 475 13.35 0.93 -18.50
CA ILE A 475 13.00 -0.50 -18.35
C ILE A 475 12.46 -1.01 -19.69
N LYS A 476 13.31 -1.56 -20.57
CA LYS A 476 12.88 -2.13 -21.85
C LYS A 476 13.72 -3.31 -22.30
N ASN A 477 15.04 -3.14 -22.40
CA ASN A 477 15.99 -4.20 -22.71
C ASN A 477 17.13 -4.17 -21.69
N PRO A 478 17.30 -5.22 -20.86
CA PRO A 478 18.33 -5.29 -19.81
C PRO A 478 19.77 -5.25 -20.36
N ASP A 479 19.97 -5.56 -21.64
CA ASP A 479 21.26 -5.55 -22.31
C ASP A 479 21.64 -4.17 -22.87
N LYS A 480 20.66 -3.26 -22.99
CA LYS A 480 20.86 -1.89 -23.48
C LYS A 480 20.78 -0.89 -22.35
N VAL A 481 21.74 0.04 -22.31
CA VAL A 481 21.74 1.16 -21.37
C VAL A 481 21.22 2.39 -22.09
N GLU A 482 19.90 2.61 -21.99
CA GLU A 482 19.21 3.75 -22.57
C GLU A 482 18.65 4.64 -21.45
N ASN A 483 18.79 5.96 -21.60
CA ASN A 483 18.21 6.91 -20.66
C ASN A 483 16.73 7.14 -20.98
N PHE A 484 15.91 7.25 -19.95
CA PHE A 484 14.53 7.69 -20.08
C PHE A 484 14.51 9.18 -20.40
N LEU A 485 13.92 9.50 -21.55
CA LEU A 485 13.56 10.84 -21.92
C LEU A 485 12.05 10.96 -21.76
N PRO A 486 11.56 11.87 -20.90
CA PRO A 486 10.13 12.12 -20.84
C PRO A 486 9.69 12.59 -22.23
N PRO A 487 8.57 12.09 -22.77
CA PRO A 487 8.12 12.34 -24.16
C PRO A 487 7.73 13.78 -24.48
N LEU A 488 8.11 14.74 -23.65
CA LEU A 488 7.86 16.17 -23.82
C LEU A 488 9.17 16.98 -23.80
N SER A 489 10.33 16.32 -23.86
CA SER A 489 11.62 16.98 -23.98
C SER A 489 11.90 17.55 -25.37
N SER A 490 11.10 17.21 -26.40
CA SER A 490 11.22 17.76 -27.76
C SER A 490 9.93 18.44 -28.24
N ILE A 491 10.07 19.58 -28.94
CA ILE A 491 8.95 20.37 -29.50
C ILE A 491 8.16 19.55 -30.55
N THR A 492 8.84 18.65 -31.27
CA THR A 492 8.21 17.75 -32.25
C THR A 492 7.25 16.75 -31.62
N ASP A 493 7.49 16.36 -30.36
CA ASP A 493 6.58 15.47 -29.63
C ASP A 493 5.27 16.18 -29.23
N TRP A 494 5.27 17.52 -29.17
CA TRP A 494 4.10 18.31 -28.80
C TRP A 494 3.05 18.33 -29.91
N VAL A 495 3.48 18.30 -31.17
CA VAL A 495 2.57 18.27 -32.33
C VAL A 495 2.02 16.85 -32.56
N THR A 496 2.67 15.83 -32.03
CA THR A 496 2.26 14.41 -32.15
C THR A 496 1.52 13.87 -30.93
N TYR A 497 1.15 14.72 -29.97
CA TYR A 497 0.46 14.35 -28.73
C TYR A 497 -0.86 13.58 -28.91
N SER A 498 -1.50 13.67 -30.08
CA SER A 498 -2.64 12.80 -30.46
C SER A 498 -2.26 11.31 -30.50
N ARG A 499 -0.97 10.98 -30.55
CA ARG A 499 -0.37 9.64 -30.46
C ARG A 499 0.19 9.33 -29.07
N TYR A 500 0.13 10.27 -28.12
CA TYR A 500 0.63 10.06 -26.77
C TYR A 500 -0.23 9.02 -26.06
N LYS A 501 0.43 7.97 -25.57
CA LYS A 501 -0.20 6.91 -24.79
C LYS A 501 0.51 6.74 -23.47
N ILE A 502 -0.26 6.61 -22.40
CA ILE A 502 0.28 6.35 -21.07
C ILE A 502 0.10 4.88 -20.72
N ASP A 503 1.02 4.30 -19.98
CA ASP A 503 0.86 2.98 -19.36
C ASP A 503 -0.11 3.07 -18.17
N ALA A 504 -1.38 2.73 -18.39
CA ALA A 504 -2.45 2.90 -17.41
C ALA A 504 -2.79 1.58 -16.68
N PRO A 505 -2.65 1.49 -15.34
CA PRO A 505 -3.05 0.31 -14.57
C PRO A 505 -4.53 -0.09 -14.77
N ALA A 506 -5.40 0.89 -15.04
CA ALA A 506 -6.82 0.63 -15.33
C ALA A 506 -7.05 -0.07 -16.67
N LYS A 507 -6.30 0.29 -17.72
CA LYS A 507 -6.36 -0.37 -19.03
C LYS A 507 -5.84 -1.80 -18.92
N LEU A 508 -4.73 -2.01 -18.21
CA LEU A 508 -4.22 -3.35 -17.90
C LEU A 508 -5.29 -4.22 -17.23
N GLN A 509 -5.92 -3.72 -16.17
CA GLN A 509 -6.96 -4.49 -15.47
C GLN A 509 -8.21 -4.73 -16.35
N TYR A 510 -8.57 -3.79 -17.23
CA TYR A 510 -9.64 -4.01 -18.21
C TYR A 510 -9.30 -5.19 -19.14
N LEU A 511 -8.06 -5.24 -19.67
CA LEU A 511 -7.59 -6.36 -20.47
C LEU A 511 -7.60 -7.67 -19.67
N GLN A 512 -7.13 -7.65 -18.41
CA GLN A 512 -7.17 -8.85 -17.57
C GLN A 512 -8.58 -9.41 -17.41
N LYS A 513 -9.62 -8.56 -17.30
CA LYS A 513 -11.02 -9.02 -17.20
C LYS A 513 -11.51 -9.73 -18.46
N GLN A 514 -10.89 -9.47 -19.61
CA GLN A 514 -11.21 -10.12 -20.88
C GLN A 514 -10.41 -11.41 -21.10
N MET A 515 -9.33 -11.61 -20.34
CA MET A 515 -8.51 -12.83 -20.41
C MET A 515 -9.16 -13.95 -19.60
N HIS A 516 -9.47 -15.07 -20.25
CA HIS A 516 -10.12 -16.23 -19.61
C HIS A 516 -9.23 -16.92 -18.56
N THR A 517 -7.92 -16.70 -18.57
CA THR A 517 -6.98 -17.22 -17.56
C THR A 517 -6.89 -16.34 -16.31
N THR A 518 -7.71 -15.28 -16.23
CA THR A 518 -7.75 -14.36 -15.10
C THR A 518 -8.76 -14.78 -14.04
N LYS A 519 -8.29 -14.90 -12.80
CA LYS A 519 -9.12 -15.06 -11.61
C LYS A 519 -9.27 -13.75 -10.85
N LYS A 520 -10.44 -13.55 -10.24
CA LYS A 520 -10.80 -12.37 -9.47
C LYS A 520 -11.08 -12.73 -8.02
N TYR A 521 -10.33 -12.13 -7.11
CA TYR A 521 -10.51 -12.29 -5.66
C TYR A 521 -11.11 -11.03 -5.07
N LYS A 522 -12.12 -11.18 -4.21
CA LYS A 522 -12.74 -10.09 -3.47
C LYS A 522 -12.16 -10.04 -2.06
N LYS A 523 -11.66 -8.88 -1.64
CA LYS A 523 -11.10 -8.58 -0.32
C LYS A 523 -10.13 -9.67 0.20
N PRO A 524 -9.14 -10.12 -0.61
CA PRO A 524 -8.24 -11.18 -0.16
C PRO A 524 -7.42 -10.71 1.05
N LEU A 525 -7.43 -11.52 2.12
CA LEU A 525 -6.62 -11.26 3.30
C LEU A 525 -5.24 -11.94 3.20
N LYS A 526 -5.22 -13.18 2.70
CA LYS A 526 -4.04 -14.01 2.46
C LYS A 526 -3.50 -13.86 1.03
N LEU A 527 -2.40 -14.54 0.72
CA LEU A 527 -1.91 -14.68 -0.66
C LEU A 527 -3.01 -15.28 -1.55
N ALA A 528 -3.44 -14.51 -2.55
CA ALA A 528 -4.44 -14.94 -3.53
C ALA A 528 -3.74 -15.52 -4.75
N ILE A 529 -3.32 -16.79 -4.66
CA ILE A 529 -2.50 -17.46 -5.69
C ILE A 529 -3.37 -18.22 -6.69
N THR A 530 -4.35 -18.97 -6.18
CA THR A 530 -5.07 -20.04 -6.91
C THR A 530 -6.44 -19.70 -7.43
#